data_AF-A0A645JQ45-F1
#
_entry.id   AF-A0A645JQ45-F1
#
_cell.length_a   1.000
_cell.length_b   1.000
_cell.length_c   1.000
_cell.angle_alpha   90.00
_cell.angle_beta   90.00
_cell.angle_gamma   90.00
#
_symmetry.space_group_name_H-M   'P 1'
#
loop_
_entity.id
_entity.type
_entity.pdbx_description
1 polymer ?
#
loop_
_entity_poly.entity_id
_entity_poly.type
_entity_poly.pdbx_seq_one_letter_code
_entity_poly.pdbx_strand_id
1 'polypeptide(L)'
;MLDYKKPDKAYVEEILTVLSLQDRRGHLPRQLSGGQQQRVAIGRALITRPMLILADEPTGNLDSQNSSEVISLLKTASKRYQQTIIMITHNRSIASTADRVLQVSDGVLTDLGGYVE
;
A
#
# COMPACT_ATOMS: atom_id res chain seq x y z
N MET A 1 17.88 7.74 -2.31
CA MET A 1 16.66 8.32 -2.91
C MET A 1 17.09 9.18 -4.09
N LEU A 2 16.18 9.47 -5.03
CA LEU A 2 16.49 10.27 -6.24
C LEU A 2 16.97 11.70 -5.93
N ASP A 3 16.77 12.15 -4.70
CA ASP A 3 17.14 13.47 -4.16
C ASP A 3 18.37 13.43 -3.22
N TYR A 4 19.13 12.33 -3.18
CA TYR A 4 20.34 12.12 -2.35
C TYR A 4 20.18 12.35 -0.84
N LYS A 5 18.95 12.55 -0.34
CA LYS A 5 18.70 12.65 1.10
C LYS A 5 18.86 11.29 1.75
N LYS A 6 19.55 11.27 2.89
CA LYS A 6 19.59 10.10 3.75
C LYS A 6 18.21 9.95 4.40
N PRO A 7 17.56 8.78 4.31
CA PRO A 7 16.29 8.57 4.97
C PRO A 7 16.46 8.70 6.48
N ASP A 8 15.49 9.33 7.11
CA ASP A 8 15.40 9.47 8.56
C ASP A 8 15.36 8.07 9.20
N LYS A 9 16.38 7.74 10.02
CA LYS A 9 16.50 6.41 10.63
C LYS A 9 15.30 6.08 11.50
N ALA A 10 14.77 7.04 12.26
CA ALA A 10 13.61 6.81 13.12
C ALA A 10 12.39 6.42 12.28
N TYR A 11 12.21 7.10 11.15
CA TYR A 11 11.14 6.80 10.21
C TYR A 11 11.30 5.45 9.51
N VAL A 12 12.54 5.06 9.17
CA VAL A 12 12.81 3.72 8.64
C VAL A 12 12.39 2.63 9.63
N GLU A 13 12.73 2.78 10.92
CA GLU A 13 12.30 1.80 11.95
C GLU A 13 10.78 1.78 12.11
N GLU A 14 10.15 2.95 12.07
CA GLU A 14 8.69 3.06 12.16
C GLU A 14 8.02 2.33 10.99
N ILE A 15 8.49 2.56 9.77
CA ILE A 15 7.97 1.88 8.58
C ILE A 15 8.21 0.38 8.66
N LEU A 16 9.40 -0.08 9.07
CA LEU A 16 9.64 -1.52 9.27
C LEU A 16 8.68 -2.12 10.30
N THR A 17 8.28 -1.35 11.31
CA THR A 17 7.30 -1.79 12.30
C THR A 17 5.89 -1.89 11.75
N VAL A 18 5.43 -0.87 11.00
CA VAL A 18 4.12 -0.89 10.33
C VAL A 18 4.01 -2.05 9.33
N LEU A 19 5.13 -2.42 8.70
CA LEU A 19 5.18 -3.51 7.72
C LEU A 19 5.44 -4.89 8.35
N SER A 20 5.64 -5.00 9.66
CA SER A 20 6.04 -6.25 10.33
C SER A 20 7.30 -6.88 9.72
N LEU A 21 8.32 -6.06 9.45
CA LEU A 21 9.58 -6.45 8.78
C LEU A 21 10.84 -6.17 9.63
N GLN A 22 10.70 -5.87 10.93
CA GLN A 22 11.83 -5.51 11.80
C GLN A 22 12.91 -6.61 11.81
N ASP A 23 12.50 -7.87 11.99
CA ASP A 23 13.40 -9.04 12.01
C ASP A 23 14.00 -9.37 10.63
N ARG A 24 13.50 -8.72 9.58
CA ARG A 24 13.89 -8.95 8.19
C ARG A 24 14.76 -7.84 7.60
N ARG A 25 15.13 -6.83 8.39
CA ARG A 25 15.93 -5.68 7.96
C ARG A 25 17.20 -6.04 7.17
N GLY A 26 17.91 -7.08 7.61
CA GLY A 26 19.17 -7.53 6.98
C GLY A 26 19.00 -8.57 5.86
N HIS A 27 17.78 -9.01 5.57
CA HIS A 27 17.55 -10.07 4.59
C HIS A 27 17.61 -9.51 3.17
N LEU A 28 18.25 -10.25 2.27
CA LEU A 28 18.24 -9.96 0.84
C LEU A 28 16.86 -10.29 0.24
N PRO A 29 16.45 -9.68 -0.89
CA PRO A 29 15.15 -9.94 -1.52
C PRO A 29 14.86 -11.43 -1.74
N ARG A 30 15.86 -12.21 -2.16
CA ARG A 30 15.75 -13.68 -2.36
C ARG A 30 15.49 -14.50 -1.09
N GLN A 31 15.65 -13.90 0.10
CA GLN A 31 15.43 -14.54 1.40
C GLN A 31 14.06 -14.17 2.00
N LEU A 32 13.26 -13.37 1.30
CA LEU A 32 11.94 -12.94 1.70
C LEU A 32 10.86 -13.74 0.97
N SER A 33 9.77 -14.08 1.65
CA SER A 33 8.57 -14.63 1.00
C SER A 33 7.96 -13.62 0.02
N GLY A 34 7.11 -14.07 -0.91
CA GLY A 34 6.44 -13.17 -1.87
C GLY A 34 5.69 -12.02 -1.17
N GLY A 35 4.90 -12.31 -0.15
CA GLY A 35 4.20 -11.30 0.65
C GLY A 35 5.16 -10.34 1.39
N GLN A 36 6.31 -10.83 1.89
CA GLN A 36 7.33 -9.96 2.49
C GLN A 36 7.97 -9.03 1.46
N GLN A 37 8.26 -9.51 0.25
CA GLN A 37 8.80 -8.68 -0.83
C GLN A 37 7.81 -7.58 -1.23
N GLN A 38 6.52 -7.89 -1.23
CA GLN A 38 5.46 -6.92 -1.50
C GLN A 38 5.37 -5.85 -0.41
N ARG A 39 5.43 -6.26 0.87
CA ARG A 39 5.51 -5.30 1.99
C ARG A 39 6.76 -4.41 1.90
N VAL A 40 7.91 -4.95 1.47
CA VAL A 40 9.11 -4.14 1.19
C VAL A 40 8.84 -3.14 0.06
N ALA A 41 8.18 -3.55 -1.02
CA ALA A 41 7.83 -2.66 -2.12
C ALA A 41 6.93 -1.49 -1.66
N ILE A 42 5.94 -1.77 -0.80
CA ILE A 42 5.10 -0.73 -0.18
C ILE A 42 5.95 0.17 0.71
N GLY A 43 6.81 -0.38 1.55
CA GLY A 43 7.74 0.38 2.38
C GLY A 43 8.63 1.34 1.59
N ARG A 44 9.11 0.91 0.42
CA ARG A 44 9.87 1.75 -0.51
C ARG A 44 9.05 2.92 -1.07
N ALA A 45 7.74 2.77 -1.24
CA ALA A 45 6.86 3.86 -1.62
C ALA A 45 6.56 4.81 -0.44
N LEU A 46 6.40 4.27 0.78
CA LEU A 46 6.09 5.05 1.98
C LEU A 46 7.28 5.86 2.49
N ILE A 47 8.51 5.37 2.31
CA ILE A 47 9.70 5.97 2.94
C ILE A 47 9.97 7.42 2.48
N THR A 48 9.45 7.83 1.32
CA THR A 48 9.53 9.21 0.82
C THR A 48 8.51 10.16 1.45
N ARG A 49 7.66 9.69 2.37
CA ARG A 49 6.53 10.43 2.95
C ARG A 49 5.67 11.10 1.86
N PRO A 50 5.22 10.34 0.83
CA PRO A 50 4.43 10.94 -0.24
C PRO A 50 3.08 11.44 0.28
N MET A 51 2.57 12.54 -0.28
CA MET A 51 1.18 12.97 0.01
C MET A 51 0.14 12.09 -0.71
N LEU A 52 0.53 11.47 -1.83
CA LEU A 52 -0.32 10.65 -2.68
C LEU A 52 0.37 9.34 -3.04
N ILE A 53 -0.32 8.23 -2.85
CA ILE A 53 0.09 6.89 -3.28
C ILE A 53 -0.84 6.44 -4.40
N LEU A 54 -0.25 6.06 -5.53
CA LEU A 54 -0.95 5.39 -6.63
C LEU A 54 -0.65 3.89 -6.53
N ALA A 55 -1.68 3.10 -6.24
CA ALA A 55 -1.59 1.66 -6.06
C ALA A 55 -2.29 0.97 -7.23
N ASP A 56 -1.53 0.59 -8.25
CA ASP A 56 -2.04 -0.11 -9.43
C ASP A 56 -2.06 -1.63 -9.17
N GLU A 57 -3.27 -2.19 -9.01
CA GLU A 57 -3.52 -3.60 -8.67
C GLU A 57 -2.57 -4.12 -7.56
N PRO A 58 -2.55 -3.49 -6.37
CA PRO A 58 -1.54 -3.76 -5.34
C PRO A 58 -1.63 -5.16 -4.73
N THR A 59 -2.67 -5.92 -5.06
CA THR A 59 -2.89 -7.31 -4.63
C THR A 59 -2.77 -8.32 -5.78
N GLY A 60 -2.32 -7.91 -6.97
CA GLY A 60 -2.13 -8.80 -8.10
C GLY A 60 -1.20 -9.97 -7.74
N ASN A 61 -1.56 -11.19 -8.16
CA ASN A 61 -0.84 -12.45 -7.90
C ASN A 61 -0.73 -12.87 -6.41
N LEU A 62 -1.53 -12.29 -5.51
CA LEU A 62 -1.61 -12.73 -4.11
C LEU A 62 -2.85 -13.61 -3.84
N ASP A 63 -2.73 -14.49 -2.84
CA ASP A 63 -3.90 -15.14 -2.26
C ASP A 63 -4.77 -14.16 -1.46
N SER A 64 -5.96 -14.61 -1.07
CA SER A 64 -6.96 -13.77 -0.38
C SER A 64 -6.48 -13.24 0.98
N GLN A 65 -5.66 -14.01 1.71
CA GLN A 65 -5.14 -13.61 3.01
C GLN A 65 -4.10 -12.49 2.84
N ASN A 66 -3.10 -12.71 1.99
CA ASN A 66 -2.04 -11.74 1.72
C ASN A 66 -2.60 -10.45 1.09
N SER A 67 -3.62 -10.56 0.23
CA SER A 67 -4.32 -9.41 -0.34
C SER A 67 -4.94 -8.52 0.75
N SER A 68 -5.64 -9.13 1.70
CA SER A 68 -6.28 -8.42 2.81
C SER A 68 -5.26 -7.71 3.71
N GLU A 69 -4.11 -8.35 3.95
CA GLU A 69 -3.01 -7.76 4.71
C GLU A 69 -2.43 -6.50 4.01
N VAL A 70 -2.21 -6.57 2.70
CA VAL A 70 -1.71 -5.42 1.92
C VAL A 70 -2.68 -4.25 1.97
N ILE A 71 -3.98 -4.49 1.79
CA ILE A 71 -5.00 -3.44 1.84
C ILE A 71 -5.08 -2.83 3.25
N SER A 72 -5.08 -3.66 4.30
CA SER A 72 -5.09 -3.19 5.69
C SER A 72 -3.89 -2.29 6.00
N LEU A 73 -2.71 -2.68 5.51
CA LEU A 73 -1.48 -1.92 5.67
C LEU A 73 -1.54 -0.58 4.94
N LEU A 74 -2.03 -0.54 3.69
CA LEU A 74 -2.24 0.70 2.94
C LEU A 74 -3.22 1.64 3.66
N LYS A 75 -4.37 1.12 4.15
CA LYS A 75 -5.34 1.92 4.93
C LYS A 75 -4.72 2.45 6.23
N THR A 76 -3.92 1.63 6.91
CA THR A 76 -3.21 2.04 8.14
C THR A 76 -2.20 3.14 7.84
N ALA A 77 -1.42 3.01 6.77
CA ALA A 77 -0.46 4.02 6.34
C ALA A 77 -1.17 5.34 5.97
N SER A 78 -2.27 5.27 5.20
CA SER A 78 -3.10 6.43 4.88
C SER A 78 -3.55 7.20 6.13
N LYS A 79 -4.15 6.51 7.10
CA LYS A 79 -4.65 7.12 8.33
C LYS A 79 -3.52 7.68 9.21
N ARG A 80 -2.44 6.91 9.39
CA ARG A 80 -1.32 7.28 10.28
C ARG A 80 -0.47 8.42 9.74
N TYR A 81 -0.25 8.45 8.43
CA TYR A 81 0.64 9.41 7.77
C TYR A 81 -0.11 10.50 6.98
N GLN A 82 -1.45 10.52 7.06
CA GLN A 82 -2.31 11.47 6.36
C GLN A 82 -2.08 11.47 4.84
N GLN A 83 -1.95 10.27 4.27
CA GLN A 83 -1.66 10.08 2.85
C GLN A 83 -2.93 9.74 2.09
N THR A 84 -3.14 10.37 0.94
CA THR A 84 -4.19 9.98 0.02
C THR A 84 -3.76 8.74 -0.76
N ILE A 85 -4.66 7.77 -0.90
CA ILE A 85 -4.42 6.57 -1.70
C ILE A 85 -5.45 6.53 -2.83
N ILE A 86 -4.96 6.43 -4.06
CA ILE A 86 -5.76 6.08 -5.22
C ILE A 86 -5.36 4.66 -5.60
N MET A 87 -6.33 3.76 -5.59
CA MET A 87 -6.12 2.35 -5.88
C MET A 87 -6.93 1.94 -7.10
N ILE A 88 -6.27 1.24 -8.02
CA ILE A 88 -6.90 0.60 -9.16
C ILE A 88 -7.07 -0.88 -8.80
N THR A 89 -8.30 -1.38 -8.86
CA THR A 89 -8.56 -2.80 -8.61
C THR A 89 -9.80 -3.29 -9.34
N HIS A 90 -9.76 -4.54 -9.79
CA HIS A 90 -10.93 -5.30 -10.24
C HIS A 90 -11.65 -6.05 -9.10
N ASN A 91 -11.10 -6.05 -7.88
CA ASN A 91 -11.67 -6.74 -6.74
C ASN A 91 -12.73 -5.87 -6.03
N ARG A 92 -14.01 -6.24 -6.19
CA ARG A 92 -15.15 -5.51 -5.59
C ARG A 92 -15.11 -5.47 -4.06
N SER A 93 -14.66 -6.55 -3.41
CA SER A 93 -14.57 -6.62 -1.95
C SER A 93 -13.50 -5.67 -1.40
N ILE A 94 -12.43 -5.42 -2.15
CA ILE A 94 -11.43 -4.42 -1.80
C ILE A 94 -11.99 -3.01 -2.04
N ALA A 95 -12.59 -2.79 -3.22
CA ALA A 95 -13.20 -1.51 -3.58
C ALA A 95 -14.26 -1.07 -2.55
N SER A 96 -15.06 -2.00 -2.02
CA SER A 96 -16.08 -1.70 -1.02
C SER A 96 -15.52 -1.24 0.33
N THR A 97 -14.21 -1.32 0.55
CA THR A 97 -13.57 -0.83 1.77
C THR A 97 -13.04 0.60 1.63
N ALA A 98 -13.13 1.21 0.45
CA ALA A 98 -12.63 2.56 0.17
C ALA A 98 -13.64 3.63 0.59
N ASP A 99 -13.14 4.82 0.93
CA ASP A 99 -13.97 5.96 1.30
C ASP A 99 -14.85 6.45 0.12
N ARG A 100 -14.39 6.24 -1.11
CA ARG A 100 -15.11 6.55 -2.37
C ARG A 100 -14.70 5.58 -3.47
N VAL A 101 -15.67 5.20 -4.31
CA VAL A 101 -15.46 4.28 -5.44
C VAL A 101 -15.82 4.97 -6.75
N LEU A 102 -14.87 4.97 -7.67
CA LEU A 102 -15.04 5.44 -9.03
C LEU A 102 -15.00 4.24 -9.97
N GLN A 103 -16.03 4.07 -10.79
CA GLN A 103 -16.07 3.04 -11.81
C GLN A 103 -15.63 3.63 -13.15
N VAL A 104 -14.75 2.92 -13.86
CA VAL A 104 -14.35 3.26 -15.23
C VAL A 104 -14.93 2.22 -16.19
N SER A 105 -15.68 2.67 -17.19
CA SER A 105 -16.19 1.84 -18.30
C SER A 105 -16.02 2.61 -19.61
N ASP A 106 -15.40 2.00 -20.62
CA ASP A 106 -15.20 2.61 -21.95
C ASP A 106 -14.58 4.01 -21.90
N GLY A 107 -13.64 4.23 -20.97
CA GLY A 107 -12.99 5.53 -20.75
C GLY A 107 -13.84 6.57 -20.03
N VAL A 108 -15.08 6.25 -19.65
CA VAL A 108 -15.98 7.10 -18.87
C VAL A 108 -15.89 6.74 -17.40
N LEU A 109 -15.73 7.77 -16.55
CA LEU A 109 -15.63 7.62 -15.11
C LEU A 109 -16.96 8.02 -14.44
N THR A 110 -17.52 7.09 -13.67
CA THR A 110 -18.78 7.25 -12.93
C THR A 110 -18.51 7.16 -11.43
N ASP A 111 -18.97 8.15 -10.68
CA ASP A 111 -18.88 8.15 -9.23
C ASP A 111 -19.98 7.27 -8.62
N LEU A 112 -19.60 6.23 -7.90
CA LEU A 112 -20.53 5.35 -7.20
C LEU A 112 -20.75 5.77 -5.74
N GLY A 113 -20.08 6.83 -5.28
CA GLY A 113 -20.10 7.27 -3.89
C GLY A 113 -19.20 6.44 -2.99
N GLY A 114 -19.43 6.53 -1.67
CA GLY A 114 -18.69 5.78 -0.65
C GLY A 114 -19.52 4.63 -0.10
N TYR A 115 -18.87 3.52 0.22
CA TYR A 115 -19.47 2.49 1.07
C TYR A 115 -19.31 2.96 2.51
N VAL A 116 -20.40 3.48 3.07
CA VAL A 116 -20.47 3.85 4.49
C VAL A 116 -20.74 2.56 5.26
N GLU A 117 -19.79 2.10 6.08
CA GLU A 117 -20.09 1.19 7.20
C GLU A 117 -20.95 1.90 8.24
#